data_AF-A0A2G9TKP2-F1
#
_entry.id   AF-A0A2G9TKP2-F1
#
_cell.length_a   1.000
_cell.length_b   1.000
_cell.length_c   1.000
_cell.angle_alpha   90.00
_cell.angle_beta   90.00
_cell.angle_gamma   90.00
#
_symmetry.space_group_name_H-M   'P 1'
#
loop_
_entity.id
_entity.type
_entity.pdbx_description
1 polymer ?
#
loop_
_entity_poly.entity_id
_entity_poly.type
_entity_poly.pdbx_seq_one_letter_code
_entity_poly.pdbx_strand_id
1 'polypeptide(L)'
;WREAFLPTVAQRFGWELNTDAETLRQYQLELVDHNANVTLFKGEYGRLGAFERLRPPFDHKNPFPATIAVNRELHTEKSERSCRHIEFAVEGID
;
A
#
# COMPACT_ATOMS: atom_id res chain seq x y z
N TRP A 1 14.37 22.41 -0.54
CA TRP A 1 14.81 21.68 0.66
C TRP A 1 15.71 20.50 0.30
N ARG A 2 15.20 19.47 -0.39
CA ARG A 2 15.97 18.28 -0.81
C ARG A 2 17.30 18.62 -1.50
N GLU A 3 17.29 19.50 -2.49
CA GLU A 3 18.47 19.84 -3.30
C GLU A 3 19.54 20.65 -2.55
N ALA A 4 19.14 21.44 -1.56
CA ALA A 4 20.07 22.27 -0.79
C ALA A 4 20.62 21.54 0.44
N PHE A 5 19.87 20.58 0.99
CA PHE A 5 20.20 19.95 2.27
C PHE A 5 21.53 19.20 2.24
N LEU A 6 21.70 18.25 1.31
CA LEU A 6 22.91 17.42 1.25
C LEU A 6 24.19 18.23 0.97
N PRO A 7 24.21 19.20 0.03
CA PRO A 7 25.36 20.08 -0.17
C PRO A 7 25.70 20.92 1.07
N THR A 8 24.71 21.47 1.77
CA THR A 8 24.95 22.27 2.99
C THR A 8 25.52 21.42 4.13
N VAL A 9 25.04 20.18 4.31
CA VAL A 9 25.60 19.24 5.29
C VAL A 9 27.03 18.87 4.93
N ALA A 10 27.30 18.52 3.67
CA ALA A 10 28.64 18.19 3.20
C ALA A 10 29.64 19.34 3.45
N GLN A 11 29.25 20.57 3.12
CA GLN A 11 30.04 21.77 3.40
C GLN A 11 30.31 21.96 4.90
N ARG A 12 29.31 21.75 5.76
CA ARG A 12 29.43 21.96 7.21
C ARG A 12 30.40 20.96 7.87
N PHE A 13 30.41 19.71 7.40
CA PHE A 13 31.20 18.63 7.98
C PHE A 13 32.48 18.30 7.19
N GLY A 14 32.74 19.00 6.08
CA GLY A 14 33.90 18.76 5.23
C GLY A 14 33.85 17.41 4.51
N TRP A 15 32.65 16.93 4.17
CA TRP A 15 32.45 15.68 3.45
C TRP A 15 32.42 15.91 1.94
N GLU A 16 32.84 14.89 1.21
CA GLU A 16 32.61 14.78 -0.23
C GLU A 16 31.37 13.92 -0.47
N LEU A 17 30.46 14.41 -1.33
CA LEU A 17 29.26 13.66 -1.68
C LEU A 17 29.62 12.58 -2.71
N ASN A 18 29.26 11.33 -2.41
CA ASN A 18 29.35 10.24 -3.38
C ASN A 18 28.16 10.32 -4.35
N THR A 19 28.43 10.69 -5.60
CA THR A 19 27.43 10.81 -6.66
C THR A 19 27.01 9.47 -7.27
N ASP A 20 27.78 8.40 -7.06
CA ASP A 20 27.51 7.08 -7.64
C ASP A 20 26.40 6.32 -6.89
N ALA A 21 26.01 6.84 -5.71
CA ALA A 21 24.99 6.25 -4.85
C ALA A 21 23.58 6.26 -5.47
N GLU A 22 23.33 7.08 -6.50
CA GLU A 22 22.01 7.18 -7.15
C GLU A 22 21.56 5.89 -7.84
N THR A 23 22.50 5.04 -8.24
CA THR A 23 22.21 3.78 -8.95
C THR A 23 22.18 2.54 -8.05
N LEU A 24 22.44 2.71 -6.75
CA LEU A 24 22.46 1.62 -5.79
C LEU A 24 21.05 1.08 -5.57
N ARG A 25 20.86 -0.22 -5.81
CA ARG A 25 19.57 -0.89 -5.61
C ARG A 25 19.37 -1.17 -4.11
N GLN A 26 18.22 -0.77 -3.58
CA GLN A 26 17.83 -1.11 -2.20
C GLN A 26 17.35 -2.55 -2.04
N TYR A 27 16.88 -3.17 -3.14
CA TYR A 27 16.30 -4.51 -3.14
C TYR A 27 16.94 -5.39 -4.21
N GLN A 28 17.01 -6.69 -3.91
CA GLN A 28 17.43 -7.73 -4.84
C GLN A 28 16.22 -8.53 -5.32
N LEU A 29 16.21 -8.90 -6.60
CA LEU A 29 15.22 -9.82 -7.14
C LEU A 29 15.59 -11.25 -6.75
N GLU A 30 14.67 -11.94 -6.09
CA GLU A 30 14.77 -13.38 -5.83
C GLU A 30 13.55 -14.06 -6.46
N LEU A 31 13.81 -14.99 -7.39
CA LEU A 31 12.75 -15.75 -8.04
C LEU A 31 12.34 -16.91 -7.15
N VAL A 32 11.05 -17.00 -6.85
CA VAL A 32 10.47 -18.15 -6.16
C VAL A 32 10.18 -19.23 -7.21
N ASP A 33 10.64 -20.45 -6.94
CA ASP A 33 10.35 -21.60 -7.80
C ASP A 33 8.84 -21.87 -7.83
N HIS A 34 8.27 -21.99 -9.02
CA HIS A 34 6.88 -22.40 -9.26
C HIS A 34 6.48 -23.72 -8.57
N ASN A 35 7.44 -24.63 -8.33
CA ASN A 35 7.19 -25.89 -7.63
C ASN A 35 7.38 -25.79 -6.12
N ALA A 36 7.77 -24.63 -5.60
CA ALA A 36 7.96 -24.45 -4.16
C ALA A 36 6.63 -24.56 -3.43
N ASN A 37 6.58 -25.42 -2.41
CA ASN A 37 5.44 -25.50 -1.49
C ASN A 37 5.48 -24.34 -0.48
N VAL A 38 5.26 -23.12 -0.98
CA VAL A 38 5.26 -21.90 -0.18
C VAL A 38 3.94 -21.16 -0.35
N THR A 39 3.51 -20.48 0.70
CA THR A 39 2.35 -19.58 0.63
C THR A 39 2.84 -18.20 0.22
N LEU A 40 2.18 -17.60 -0.78
CA LEU A 40 2.49 -16.28 -1.32
C LEU A 40 1.45 -15.26 -0.90
N PHE A 41 1.88 -14.00 -0.79
CA PHE A 41 0.95 -12.87 -0.65
C PHE A 41 0.09 -12.77 -1.91
N LYS A 42 -1.21 -12.53 -1.72
CA LYS A 42 -2.22 -12.42 -2.78
C LYS A 42 -2.89 -11.04 -2.83
N GLY A 43 -2.45 -10.11 -1.98
CA GLY A 43 -2.95 -8.74 -1.91
C GLY A 43 -3.12 -8.21 -0.48
N GLU A 44 -2.86 -9.02 0.53
CA GLU A 44 -2.93 -8.63 1.93
C GLU A 44 -1.82 -7.62 2.30
N TYR A 45 -2.11 -6.73 3.24
CA TYR A 45 -1.21 -5.63 3.61
C TYR A 45 -0.09 -6.05 4.58
N GLY A 46 -0.30 -7.09 5.36
CA GLY A 46 0.59 -7.43 6.46
C GLY A 46 0.76 -8.93 6.62
N ARG A 47 -0.17 -9.58 7.31
CA ARG A 47 -0.08 -11.00 7.59
C ARG A 47 -0.47 -11.85 6.37
N LEU A 48 0.33 -12.86 6.05
CA LEU A 48 0.05 -13.85 5.01
C LEU A 48 -1.28 -14.58 5.29
N GLY A 49 -2.19 -14.59 4.31
CA GLY A 49 -3.53 -15.18 4.46
C GLY A 49 -4.49 -14.37 5.32
N ALA A 50 -4.20 -13.09 5.63
CA ALA A 50 -5.07 -12.24 6.44
C ALA A 50 -6.47 -12.09 5.84
N PHE A 51 -6.59 -11.98 4.52
CA PHE A 51 -7.89 -11.87 3.86
C PHE A 51 -8.66 -13.19 3.79
N GLU A 52 -7.99 -14.34 3.93
CA GLU A 52 -8.65 -15.65 4.03
C GLU A 52 -9.16 -15.92 5.44
N ARG A 53 -8.50 -15.34 6.46
CA ARG A 53 -8.80 -15.56 7.88
C ARG A 53 -8.81 -14.25 8.65
N LEU A 54 -9.92 -13.54 8.53
CA LEU A 54 -10.16 -12.27 9.20
C LEU A 54 -10.10 -12.46 10.72
N ARG A 55 -9.30 -11.61 11.38
CA ARG A 55 -9.20 -11.57 12.84
C ARG A 55 -9.09 -10.13 13.31
N PRO A 56 -9.95 -9.67 14.24
CA PRO A 56 -9.78 -8.38 14.88
C PRO A 56 -8.53 -8.37 15.80
N PRO A 57 -8.01 -7.18 16.17
CA PRO A 57 -8.52 -5.86 15.80
C PRO A 57 -8.20 -5.49 14.35
N PHE A 58 -9.10 -4.74 13.72
CA PHE A 58 -8.90 -4.23 12.36
C PHE A 58 -8.33 -2.80 12.39
N ASP A 59 -7.27 -2.56 11.61
CA ASP A 59 -6.55 -1.29 11.53
C ASP A 59 -5.92 -1.09 10.13
N HIS A 60 -5.05 -0.09 9.98
CA HIS A 60 -4.38 0.18 8.70
C HIS A 60 -3.41 -0.93 8.23
N LYS A 61 -2.97 -1.83 9.11
CA LYS A 61 -2.11 -2.98 8.77
C LYS A 61 -2.90 -4.27 8.59
N ASN A 62 -4.11 -4.31 9.13
CA ASN A 62 -5.06 -5.42 9.03
C ASN A 62 -6.46 -4.88 8.74
N PRO A 63 -6.73 -4.41 7.50
CA PRO A 63 -8.02 -3.82 7.18
C PRO A 63 -9.11 -4.89 7.10
N PHE A 64 -10.32 -4.53 7.51
CA PHE A 64 -11.50 -5.35 7.34
C PHE A 64 -12.02 -5.23 5.89
N PRO A 65 -12.09 -6.32 5.11
CA PRO A 65 -12.61 -6.28 3.75
C PRO A 65 -14.15 -6.28 3.76
N ALA A 66 -14.72 -5.12 4.08
CA ALA A 66 -16.17 -4.93 4.14
C ALA A 66 -16.85 -5.21 2.80
N THR A 67 -17.98 -5.91 2.84
CA THR A 67 -18.80 -6.13 1.63
C THR A 67 -19.53 -4.85 1.26
N ILE A 68 -19.60 -4.53 -0.02
CA ILE A 68 -20.39 -3.38 -0.50
C ILE A 68 -21.88 -3.77 -0.45
N ALA A 69 -22.62 -3.18 0.48
CA ALA A 69 -24.05 -3.43 0.67
C ALA A 69 -24.91 -2.61 -0.30
N VAL A 70 -24.52 -1.35 -0.54
CA VAL A 70 -25.18 -0.44 -1.49
C VAL A 70 -24.12 0.19 -2.37
N ASN A 71 -24.43 0.31 -3.67
CA ASN A 71 -23.61 1.07 -4.60
C ASN A 71 -24.47 1.66 -5.73
N ARG A 72 -24.91 2.91 -5.57
CA ARG A 72 -25.83 3.56 -6.54
C ARG A 72 -25.31 4.91 -7.00
N GLU A 73 -25.64 5.25 -8.24
CA GLU A 73 -25.37 6.57 -8.81
C GLU A 73 -26.28 7.61 -8.16
N LEU A 74 -25.72 8.77 -7.81
CA LEU A 74 -26.42 9.92 -7.23
C LEU A 74 -26.76 10.96 -8.29
N HIS A 75 -25.95 11.04 -9.35
CA HIS A 75 -26.25 11.95 -10.44
C HIS A 75 -27.30 11.37 -11.40
N THR A 76 -27.89 12.25 -12.19
CA THR A 76 -28.82 11.86 -13.25
C THR A 76 -28.07 11.63 -14.56
N GLU A 77 -28.75 11.03 -15.54
CA GLU A 77 -28.21 10.74 -16.88
C GLU A 77 -27.71 11.98 -17.65
N LYS A 78 -28.11 13.18 -17.23
CA LYS A 78 -27.68 14.45 -17.84
C LYS A 78 -26.35 14.99 -17.29
N SER A 79 -25.73 14.27 -16.35
CA SER A 79 -24.48 14.69 -15.73
C SER A 79 -23.28 14.14 -16.49
N GLU A 80 -22.29 15.01 -16.74
CA GLU A 80 -21.00 14.64 -17.32
C GLU A 80 -20.04 13.97 -16.31
N ARG A 81 -20.50 13.72 -15.08
CA ARG A 81 -19.71 13.11 -13.99
C ARG A 81 -20.54 12.09 -13.23
N SER A 82 -19.87 11.05 -12.72
CA SER A 82 -20.42 10.10 -11.75
C SER A 82 -20.18 10.58 -10.32
N CYS A 83 -21.15 10.36 -9.45
CA CYS A 83 -21.04 10.48 -8.00
C CYS A 83 -21.83 9.32 -7.38
N ARG A 84 -21.19 8.43 -6.61
CA ARG A 84 -21.85 7.23 -6.08
C ARG A 84 -22.01 7.31 -4.58
N HIS A 85 -23.17 6.82 -4.11
CA HIS A 85 -23.40 6.49 -2.70
C HIS A 85 -23.06 5.03 -2.49
N ILE A 86 -22.12 4.77 -1.57
CA ILE A 86 -21.64 3.44 -1.25
C ILE A 86 -21.83 3.19 0.24
N GLU A 87 -22.42 2.05 0.59
CA GLU A 87 -22.52 1.57 1.97
C GLU A 87 -21.70 0.29 2.12
N PHE A 88 -20.96 0.18 3.21
CA PHE A 88 -20.13 -0.97 3.54
C PHE A 88 -20.76 -1.73 4.71
N ALA A 89 -21.01 -3.02 4.52
CA ALA A 89 -21.42 -3.95 5.57
C ALA A 89 -20.24 -4.22 6.51
N VAL A 90 -20.41 -3.89 7.80
CA VAL A 90 -19.37 -3.92 8.83
C VAL A 90 -19.71 -4.87 9.98
N GLU A 91 -20.73 -5.71 9.82
CA GLU A 91 -21.09 -6.72 10.80
C GLU A 91 -19.93 -7.73 10.99
N GLY A 92 -19.61 -8.07 12.25
CA GLY A 92 -18.52 -8.99 12.59
C GLY A 92 -17.13 -8.35 12.66
N ILE A 93 -17.06 -7.02 12.76
CA ILE A 93 -15.82 -6.29 13.10
C ILE A 93 -15.43 -6.47 14.58
N ASP A 94 -16.43 -6.71 15.44
CA ASP A 94 -16.39 -6.83 16.90
C ASP A 94 -15.63 -8.08 17.42
#